data_AF-A0A8B6DY10-F1
#
_entry.id   AF-A0A8B6DY10-F1
#
_cell.length_a   1.000
_cell.length_b   1.000
_cell.length_c   1.000
_cell.angle_alpha   90.00
_cell.angle_beta   90.00
_cell.angle_gamma   90.00
#
_symmetry.space_group_name_H-M   'P 1'
#
loop_
_entity.id
_entity.type
_entity.pdbx_description
1 polymer ?
#
loop_
_entity_poly.entity_id
_entity_poly.type
_entity_poly.pdbx_seq_one_letter_code
_entity_poly.pdbx_strand_id
1 'polypeptide(L)'
;MQEKIKQQSQKDLVRANSPNITDDLNNETDDEKSILDASDLPEGDSFLDSRVLNSNEELDGLRVQISPEKVLNLPYLSQAQTKALTDPTPELQLRQSLIASAKSKVDRISVDGKRLVGQKEWDLLQQQLKESRDKLGKPCDMCNNYEDQLQNIQDDLKKEQVRAKSFERNLNSEIHTTESQQKYIAELEDTLKKTVSEADEQVSSLLNKLQDCEKYIEEMKQQFTQSQVDLRDQLQVLTGSREEVQNELTRLQKENDTLIGKHSKYAQQLQNEDINLPNNIEEMQLLLLKYREEIIQSKVAKEHTEETLKSEIMFLKDQIHAEQQEKNNIEESLSQELATVQEKLVVQESLKSELERESSVRADLSKKLTESEASLKSIQAKSKQLINALRQQVAEHSEIRSKLESDVQKYRSKIQSLQIDLDNSEAVQRDFVKLSQSLQIQLEKIRQAETEVRWQQEEDIDDCNNCKQQFSVTKRKHHCRHCGRIFCSDCVTKTVNSGPNSRPSKVCDICHTILVRDALPYFSTEPPSTPS
;
A
#
# COMPACT_ATOMS: atom_id res chain seq x y z
N MET A 1 -4.92 6.66 -79.15
CA MET A 1 -5.30 6.46 -77.73
C MET A 1 -4.63 5.24 -77.10
N GLN A 2 -4.14 4.27 -77.89
CA GLN A 2 -3.41 3.08 -77.38
C GLN A 2 -1.90 3.30 -77.16
N GLU A 3 -1.29 4.39 -77.65
CA GLU A 3 0.13 4.70 -77.39
C GLU A 3 0.38 5.46 -76.07
N LYS A 4 -0.66 6.06 -75.47
CA LYS A 4 -0.54 6.75 -74.16
C LYS A 4 -0.56 5.83 -72.95
N ILE A 5 -0.96 4.57 -73.12
CA ILE A 5 -1.05 3.59 -72.02
C ILE A 5 0.26 2.82 -71.84
N LYS A 6 1.05 2.64 -72.92
CA LYS A 6 2.36 1.97 -72.83
C LYS A 6 3.46 2.82 -72.19
N GLN A 7 3.37 4.15 -72.21
CA GLN A 7 4.38 5.03 -71.61
C GLN A 7 4.19 5.26 -70.10
N GLN A 8 3.02 4.94 -69.54
CA GLN A 8 2.78 5.11 -68.10
C GLN A 8 3.23 3.89 -67.28
N SER A 9 3.21 2.69 -67.84
CA SER A 9 3.62 1.45 -67.16
C SER A 9 5.14 1.26 -67.01
N GLN A 10 5.95 2.09 -67.68
CA GLN A 10 7.41 1.99 -67.68
C GLN A 10 8.11 2.97 -66.72
N LYS A 11 7.35 3.84 -66.04
CA LYS A 11 7.88 4.82 -65.06
C LYS A 11 7.84 4.35 -63.61
N ASP A 12 7.11 3.28 -63.30
CA ASP A 12 6.95 2.81 -61.91
C ASP A 12 7.87 1.62 -61.55
N LEU A 13 8.76 1.21 -62.47
CA LEU A 13 9.69 0.09 -62.26
C LEU A 13 11.15 0.51 -61.95
N VAL A 14 11.43 1.81 -61.78
CA VAL A 14 12.79 2.33 -61.53
C VAL A 14 12.79 3.33 -60.37
N ARG A 15 12.42 2.89 -59.16
CA ARG A 15 12.90 3.53 -57.90
C ARG A 15 12.55 2.71 -56.65
N ALA A 16 13.46 1.81 -56.26
CA ALA A 16 13.88 1.59 -54.86
C ALA A 16 14.78 0.35 -54.79
N ASN A 17 16.07 0.56 -55.07
CA ASN A 17 17.15 -0.33 -54.64
C ASN A 17 17.43 -0.10 -53.14
N SER A 18 17.38 -1.18 -52.35
CA SER A 18 18.36 -1.70 -51.35
C SER A 18 19.07 -0.74 -50.36
N PRO A 19 19.44 -1.17 -49.13
CA PRO A 19 20.18 -2.42 -48.83
C PRO A 19 19.50 -3.31 -47.78
N ASN A 20 19.44 -4.63 -47.96
CA ASN A 20 20.52 -5.64 -47.90
C ASN A 20 21.30 -5.60 -46.56
N ILE A 21 20.79 -6.33 -45.57
CA ILE A 21 21.55 -6.80 -44.40
C ILE A 21 21.54 -8.32 -44.53
N THR A 22 22.67 -8.86 -44.93
CA THR A 22 23.01 -10.28 -44.89
C THR A 22 23.80 -10.58 -43.64
N ASP A 23 23.54 -11.77 -43.11
CA ASP A 23 24.43 -12.64 -42.34
C ASP A 23 24.82 -12.22 -40.92
N ASP A 24 24.30 -12.96 -39.94
CA ASP A 24 25.14 -13.75 -39.04
C ASP A 24 24.30 -14.77 -38.26
N LEU A 25 24.23 -15.99 -38.81
CA LEU A 25 23.96 -17.22 -38.07
C LEU A 25 25.06 -18.21 -38.47
N ASN A 26 26.01 -18.49 -37.57
CA ASN A 26 26.32 -19.85 -37.14
C ASN A 26 27.47 -19.92 -36.13
N ASN A 27 27.30 -20.90 -35.23
CA ASN A 27 28.29 -21.60 -34.42
C ASN A 27 28.96 -20.85 -33.27
N GLU A 28 28.51 -21.18 -32.05
CA GLU A 28 29.37 -21.96 -31.16
C GLU A 28 28.52 -23.00 -30.42
N THR A 29 28.98 -24.25 -30.54
CA THR A 29 28.44 -25.48 -29.99
C THR A 29 29.02 -25.77 -28.61
N ASP A 30 28.28 -26.58 -27.86
CA ASP A 30 28.72 -27.50 -26.81
C ASP A 30 29.18 -26.91 -25.47
N ASP A 31 28.33 -27.06 -24.45
CA ASP A 31 28.65 -28.05 -23.40
C ASP A 31 27.38 -28.50 -22.66
N GLU A 32 27.08 -29.79 -22.84
CA GLU A 32 26.15 -30.57 -22.04
C GLU A 32 26.63 -30.69 -20.59
N LYS A 33 25.74 -30.55 -19.61
CA LYS A 33 25.36 -31.68 -18.73
C LYS A 33 24.31 -31.33 -17.68
N SER A 34 23.15 -31.97 -17.85
CA SER A 34 22.45 -32.81 -16.88
C SER A 34 22.13 -32.25 -15.48
N ILE A 35 20.85 -32.24 -15.09
CA ILE A 35 20.21 -33.33 -14.34
C ILE A 35 18.71 -33.03 -14.15
N LEU A 36 17.95 -34.12 -14.26
CA LEU A 36 16.51 -34.33 -14.21
C LEU A 36 15.84 -34.00 -12.86
N ASP A 37 14.53 -33.72 -12.96
CA ASP A 37 13.40 -34.11 -12.09
C ASP A 37 13.65 -34.44 -10.60
N ALA A 38 12.86 -33.82 -9.72
CA ALA A 38 11.62 -34.44 -9.24
C ALA A 38 11.03 -33.64 -8.07
N SER A 39 9.73 -33.38 -8.20
CA SER A 39 8.77 -33.16 -7.12
C SER A 39 8.83 -34.26 -6.05
N ASP A 40 8.72 -33.89 -4.77
CA ASP A 40 7.94 -34.65 -3.79
C ASP A 40 7.72 -33.85 -2.49
N LEU A 41 6.45 -33.77 -2.10
CA LEU A 41 5.98 -33.49 -0.74
C LEU A 41 6.36 -34.67 0.18
N PRO A 42 6.36 -34.49 1.51
CA PRO A 42 5.22 -35.06 2.24
C PRO A 42 4.73 -34.26 3.45
N GLU A 43 3.46 -34.54 3.74
CA GLU A 43 2.70 -34.24 4.95
C GLU A 43 3.26 -34.94 6.20
N GLY A 44 2.86 -34.44 7.37
CA GLY A 44 3.46 -34.75 8.67
C GLY A 44 3.06 -36.05 9.34
N ASP A 45 3.62 -36.28 10.53
CA ASP A 45 2.90 -36.94 11.62
C ASP A 45 3.49 -36.64 13.00
N SER A 46 2.61 -36.72 13.98
CA SER A 46 2.82 -36.66 15.42
C SER A 46 3.58 -37.89 15.97
N PHE A 47 4.34 -37.76 17.06
CA PHE A 47 4.11 -38.43 18.36
C PHE A 47 5.30 -38.29 19.31
N LEU A 48 4.98 -38.31 20.60
CA LEU A 48 5.85 -38.28 21.77
C LEU A 48 6.76 -39.52 21.86
N ASP A 49 8.02 -39.35 22.30
CA ASP A 49 8.49 -40.07 23.50
C ASP A 49 9.71 -39.39 24.15
N SER A 50 9.80 -39.63 25.45
CA SER A 50 10.66 -39.01 26.43
C SER A 50 11.98 -39.77 26.61
N ARG A 51 12.90 -39.06 27.29
CA ARG A 51 13.91 -39.55 28.25
C ARG A 51 15.35 -39.76 27.79
N VAL A 52 16.16 -38.87 28.38
CA VAL A 52 17.26 -39.18 29.33
C VAL A 52 18.67 -39.24 28.75
N LEU A 53 19.37 -38.15 29.09
CA LEU A 53 20.75 -38.04 29.57
C LEU A 53 21.84 -38.67 28.69
N ASN A 54 22.63 -37.80 28.07
CA ASN A 54 24.06 -37.87 28.33
C ASN A 54 24.68 -36.48 28.41
N SER A 55 25.53 -36.35 29.42
CA SER A 55 26.28 -35.17 29.85
C SER A 55 27.49 -34.92 28.95
N ASN A 56 27.64 -33.68 28.45
CA ASN A 56 28.78 -32.79 28.70
C ASN A 56 28.89 -31.71 27.60
N GLU A 57 29.01 -30.47 28.08
CA GLU A 57 29.71 -29.32 27.47
C GLU A 57 29.25 -28.81 26.10
N GLU A 58 28.49 -27.70 26.10
CA GLU A 58 28.98 -26.37 25.71
C GLU A 58 27.88 -25.31 25.97
N LEU A 59 28.28 -24.18 26.56
CA LEU A 59 27.41 -23.04 26.88
C LEU A 59 27.05 -22.30 25.58
N ASP A 60 25.95 -22.67 24.93
CA ASP A 60 25.44 -21.95 23.77
C ASP A 60 24.39 -20.89 24.17
N GLY A 61 24.56 -19.68 23.66
CA GLY A 61 23.87 -18.46 24.11
C GLY A 61 22.39 -18.40 23.70
N LEU A 62 21.61 -17.60 24.43
CA LEU A 62 20.22 -17.30 24.06
C LEU A 62 20.15 -16.60 22.69
N ARG A 63 19.79 -17.37 21.65
CA ARG A 63 19.38 -16.84 20.34
C ARG A 63 17.88 -16.59 20.36
N VAL A 64 17.46 -15.39 19.93
CA VAL A 64 16.05 -15.08 19.67
C VAL A 64 15.84 -14.97 18.16
N GLN A 65 15.10 -15.91 17.60
CA GLN A 65 14.72 -15.94 16.18
C GLN A 65 13.43 -15.15 15.98
N ILE A 66 13.45 -14.14 15.10
CA ILE A 66 12.26 -13.34 14.77
C ILE A 66 11.67 -13.76 13.41
N SER A 67 12.46 -14.38 12.51
CA SER A 67 12.03 -15.01 11.24
C SER A 67 13.16 -15.85 10.61
N PRO A 68 12.90 -16.71 9.59
CA PRO A 68 13.86 -17.70 9.08
C PRO A 68 15.21 -17.12 8.61
N GLU A 69 15.23 -15.86 8.18
CA GLU A 69 16.43 -15.23 7.59
C GLU A 69 17.10 -14.17 8.47
N LYS A 70 16.64 -13.93 9.71
CA LYS A 70 17.28 -12.94 10.61
C LYS A 70 17.42 -13.46 12.05
N VAL A 71 18.67 -13.65 12.46
CA VAL A 71 19.09 -13.94 13.84
C VAL A 71 19.84 -12.73 14.39
N LEU A 72 19.35 -12.17 15.51
CA LEU A 72 20.04 -11.09 16.23
C LEU A 72 20.82 -11.69 17.40
N ASN A 73 22.14 -11.51 17.40
CA ASN A 73 23.01 -11.83 18.54
C ASN A 73 23.12 -10.61 19.45
N LEU A 74 22.56 -10.70 20.66
CA LEU A 74 22.76 -9.67 21.69
C LEU A 74 24.21 -9.74 22.23
N PRO A 75 24.92 -8.61 22.36
CA PRO A 75 26.28 -8.63 22.87
C PRO A 75 26.30 -8.99 24.37
N TYR A 76 27.17 -9.94 24.73
CA TYR A 76 27.47 -10.30 26.11
C TYR A 76 28.60 -9.41 26.65
N LEU A 77 28.57 -9.08 27.94
CA LEU A 77 29.68 -8.38 28.61
C LEU A 77 30.90 -9.30 28.60
N SER A 78 32.00 -8.83 28.00
CA SER A 78 33.27 -9.57 28.00
C SER A 78 33.69 -9.93 29.42
N GLN A 79 34.46 -11.01 29.59
CA GLN A 79 34.96 -11.44 30.90
C GLN A 79 35.72 -10.33 31.65
N ALA A 80 36.35 -9.40 30.90
CA ALA A 80 36.98 -8.21 31.44
C ALA A 80 35.96 -7.18 31.99
N GLN A 81 34.82 -6.99 31.30
CA GLN A 81 33.73 -6.12 31.74
C GLN A 81 33.00 -6.70 32.97
N THR A 82 32.81 -8.02 33.02
CA THR A 82 32.21 -8.70 34.19
C THR A 82 33.15 -8.65 35.41
N LYS A 83 34.47 -8.76 35.21
CA LYS A 83 35.47 -8.54 36.27
C LYS A 83 35.50 -7.10 36.78
N ALA A 84 35.44 -6.12 35.88
CA ALA A 84 35.41 -4.70 36.27
C ALA A 84 34.17 -4.33 37.12
N LEU A 85 33.06 -5.05 36.96
CA LEU A 85 31.83 -4.87 37.74
C LEU A 85 31.83 -5.60 39.10
N THR A 86 32.72 -6.59 39.30
CA THR A 86 32.74 -7.45 40.49
C THR A 86 33.95 -7.25 41.39
N ASP A 87 35.04 -6.64 40.88
CA ASP A 87 36.21 -6.35 41.70
C ASP A 87 35.90 -5.19 42.69
N PRO A 88 36.10 -5.40 44.00
CA PRO A 88 35.90 -4.36 44.99
C PRO A 88 36.92 -3.23 44.76
N THR A 89 36.43 -1.99 44.66
CA THR A 89 37.31 -0.82 44.51
C THR A 89 38.31 -0.73 45.66
N PRO A 90 39.50 -0.13 45.45
CA PRO A 90 40.51 0.04 46.49
C PRO A 90 39.95 0.69 47.77
N GLU A 91 38.98 1.61 47.65
CA GLU A 91 38.29 2.19 48.81
C GLU A 91 37.39 1.20 49.55
N LEU A 92 36.75 0.25 48.86
CA LEU A 92 35.89 -0.77 49.46
C LEU A 92 36.73 -1.79 50.26
N GLN A 93 37.91 -2.16 49.75
CA GLN A 93 38.87 -3.02 50.45
C GLN A 93 39.47 -2.31 51.67
N LEU A 94 39.80 -1.02 51.56
CA LEU A 94 40.29 -0.23 52.70
C LEU A 94 39.22 -0.09 53.78
N ARG A 95 37.96 0.10 53.40
CA ARG A 95 36.81 0.18 54.32
C ARG A 95 36.51 -1.15 54.99
N GLN A 96 36.62 -2.28 54.27
CA GLN A 96 36.52 -3.62 54.86
C GLN A 96 37.67 -3.89 55.83
N SER A 97 38.90 -3.47 55.50
CA SER A 97 40.07 -3.57 56.40
C SER A 97 39.91 -2.68 57.64
N LEU A 98 39.38 -1.46 57.51
CA LEU A 98 39.10 -0.56 58.64
C LEU A 98 37.99 -1.11 59.54
N ILE A 99 36.92 -1.68 58.97
CA ILE A 99 35.84 -2.34 59.73
C ILE A 99 36.36 -3.61 60.42
N ALA A 100 37.23 -4.38 59.78
CA ALA A 100 37.90 -5.54 60.38
C ALA A 100 38.83 -5.12 61.52
N SER A 101 39.59 -4.03 61.35
CA SER A 101 40.45 -3.47 62.41
C SER A 101 39.63 -2.94 63.59
N ALA A 102 38.51 -2.26 63.33
CA ALA A 102 37.58 -1.76 64.36
C ALA A 102 36.84 -2.87 65.11
N LYS A 103 36.62 -4.03 64.47
CA LYS A 103 36.04 -5.24 65.12
C LYS A 103 37.07 -6.04 65.92
N SER A 104 38.37 -5.91 65.63
CA SER A 104 39.44 -6.70 66.25
C SER A 104 40.06 -6.10 67.53
N LYS A 105 39.69 -4.88 67.91
CA LYS A 105 40.11 -4.24 69.17
C LYS A 105 38.93 -3.57 69.86
N VAL A 106 38.14 -4.38 70.56
CA VAL A 106 37.34 -3.93 71.70
C VAL A 106 37.97 -4.55 72.94
N ASP A 107 39.17 -4.07 73.27
CA ASP A 107 39.62 -4.17 74.66
C ASP A 107 38.66 -3.30 75.47
N ARG A 108 37.93 -3.94 76.38
CA ARG A 108 37.10 -3.26 77.36
C ARG A 108 38.02 -2.34 78.18
N ILE A 109 38.07 -1.07 77.82
CA ILE A 109 38.57 -0.04 78.72
C ILE A 109 37.54 0.05 79.85
N SER A 110 37.88 -0.59 80.97
CA SER A 110 37.22 -0.35 82.25
C SER A 110 37.43 1.13 82.59
N VAL A 111 36.34 1.90 82.56
CA VAL A 111 36.34 3.31 82.97
C VAL A 111 35.88 3.40 84.42
N ASP A 112 36.54 2.68 85.32
CA ASP A 112 36.47 2.97 86.76
C ASP A 112 37.75 3.66 87.19
N GLY A 113 37.76 4.97 86.96
CA GLY A 113 38.86 5.85 87.32
C GLY A 113 38.53 7.27 86.92
N LYS A 114 37.86 8.01 87.81
CA LYS A 114 37.82 9.48 87.71
C LYS A 114 39.24 9.99 87.94
N ARG A 115 40.05 10.10 86.88
CA ARG A 115 41.27 10.91 86.90
C ARG A 115 40.82 12.37 87.00
N LEU A 116 41.11 13.03 88.11
CA LEU A 116 40.99 14.49 88.22
C LEU A 116 42.00 15.08 87.24
N VAL A 117 41.50 15.48 86.07
CA VAL A 117 42.26 16.19 85.05
C VAL A 117 42.55 17.57 85.61
N GLY A 118 43.83 17.96 85.72
CA GLY A 118 44.17 19.29 86.22
C GLY A 118 43.57 20.37 85.31
N GLN A 119 43.24 21.55 85.84
CA GLN A 119 42.58 22.63 85.07
C GLN A 119 43.29 22.90 83.72
N LYS A 120 44.63 22.88 83.69
CA LYS A 120 45.44 23.00 82.47
C LYS A 120 45.28 21.86 81.47
N GLU A 121 45.17 20.61 81.95
CA GLU A 121 44.92 19.44 81.08
C GLU A 121 43.48 19.46 80.55
N TRP A 122 42.51 19.98 81.32
CA TRP A 122 41.11 20.12 80.90
C TRP A 122 40.93 21.22 79.86
N ASP A 123 41.59 22.37 80.04
CA ASP A 123 41.58 23.47 79.06
C ASP A 123 42.27 23.06 77.76
N LEU A 124 43.38 22.30 77.84
CA LEU A 124 44.05 21.76 76.66
C LEU A 124 43.18 20.72 75.93
N LEU A 125 42.46 19.87 76.66
CA LEU A 125 41.52 18.91 76.09
C LEU A 125 40.32 19.62 75.45
N GLN A 126 39.76 20.66 76.07
CA GLN A 126 38.70 21.48 75.48
C GLN A 126 39.18 22.22 74.23
N GLN A 127 40.41 22.75 74.24
CA GLN A 127 41.01 23.37 73.07
C GLN A 127 41.24 22.37 71.95
N GLN A 128 41.76 21.17 72.25
CA GLN A 128 41.92 20.10 71.26
C GLN A 128 40.59 19.57 70.74
N LEU A 129 39.55 19.50 71.57
CA LEU A 129 38.19 19.17 71.15
C LEU A 129 37.60 20.26 70.25
N LYS A 130 37.85 21.53 70.55
CA LYS A 130 37.42 22.66 69.71
C LYS A 130 38.16 22.67 68.37
N GLU A 131 39.48 22.50 68.37
CA GLU A 131 40.30 22.39 67.15
C GLU A 131 39.95 21.16 66.32
N SER A 132 39.62 20.03 66.96
CA SER A 132 39.16 18.81 66.27
C SER A 132 37.76 19.00 65.68
N ARG A 133 36.85 19.66 66.41
CA ARG A 133 35.52 20.02 65.92
C ARG A 133 35.59 21.00 64.76
N ASP A 134 36.49 21.98 64.82
CA ASP A 134 36.71 22.96 63.76
C ASP A 134 37.40 22.35 62.53
N LYS A 135 38.16 21.25 62.68
CA LYS A 135 38.69 20.46 61.56
C LYS A 135 37.65 19.50 60.96
N LEU A 136 36.78 18.92 61.79
CA LEU A 136 35.68 18.04 61.36
C LEU A 136 34.52 18.80 60.70
N GLY A 137 34.37 20.09 60.98
CA GLY A 137 33.33 20.95 60.39
C GLY A 137 33.72 21.63 59.08
N LYS A 138 34.97 21.45 58.59
CA LYS A 138 35.39 21.99 57.29
C LYS A 138 34.96 21.02 56.18
N PRO A 139 34.23 21.49 55.14
CA PRO A 139 33.93 20.66 54.00
C PRO A 139 35.25 20.20 53.36
N CYS A 140 35.33 18.92 53.01
CA CYS A 140 36.53 18.35 52.41
C CYS A 140 36.66 18.85 50.97
N ASP A 141 37.70 19.64 50.67
CA ASP A 141 37.91 20.23 49.33
C ASP A 141 38.00 19.16 48.22
N MET A 142 38.54 17.98 48.54
CA MET A 142 38.56 16.84 47.61
C MET A 142 37.15 16.30 47.36
N CYS A 143 36.31 16.20 48.40
CA CYS A 143 34.92 15.76 48.25
C CYS A 143 34.10 16.76 47.43
N ASN A 144 34.30 18.07 47.65
CA ASN A 144 33.65 19.11 46.85
C ASN A 144 34.09 19.05 45.38
N ASN A 145 35.39 18.84 45.10
CA ASN A 145 35.87 18.69 43.72
C ASN A 145 35.28 17.45 43.04
N TYR A 146 35.20 16.31 43.75
CA TYR A 146 34.53 15.13 43.21
C TYR A 146 33.02 15.32 43.03
N GLU A 147 32.36 16.10 43.89
CA GLU A 147 30.95 16.47 43.76
C GLU A 147 30.74 17.37 42.52
N ASP A 148 31.60 18.36 42.29
CA ASP A 148 31.59 19.21 41.09
C ASP A 148 31.86 18.39 39.81
N GLN A 149 32.83 17.48 39.84
CA GLN A 149 33.10 16.57 38.71
C GLN A 149 31.91 15.65 38.44
N LEU A 150 31.28 15.10 39.48
CA LEU A 150 30.11 14.25 39.35
C LEU A 150 28.93 15.04 38.75
N GLN A 151 28.71 16.28 39.20
CA GLN A 151 27.68 17.16 38.67
C GLN A 151 27.91 17.48 37.19
N ASN A 152 29.16 17.78 36.80
CA ASN A 152 29.52 18.02 35.39
C ASN A 152 29.24 16.78 34.52
N ILE A 153 29.63 15.59 34.98
CA ILE A 153 29.35 14.33 34.27
C ILE A 153 27.84 14.06 34.17
N GLN A 154 27.08 14.33 35.24
CA GLN A 154 25.63 14.18 35.22
C GLN A 154 24.96 15.14 34.24
N ASP A 155 25.44 16.37 34.13
CA ASP A 155 24.89 17.36 33.20
C ASP A 155 25.28 17.06 31.75
N ASP A 156 26.49 16.55 31.49
CA ASP A 156 26.89 16.07 30.18
C ASP A 156 26.11 14.81 29.77
N LEU A 157 25.87 13.89 30.71
CA LEU A 157 25.00 12.73 30.48
C LEU A 157 23.58 13.17 30.08
N LYS A 158 23.01 14.18 30.76
CA LYS A 158 21.69 14.73 30.38
C LYS A 158 21.72 15.33 28.97
N LYS A 159 22.76 16.09 28.61
CA LYS A 159 22.90 16.67 27.26
C LYS A 159 22.96 15.57 26.18
N GLU A 160 23.76 14.53 26.41
CA GLU A 160 23.87 13.41 25.48
C GLU A 160 22.58 12.60 25.41
N GLN A 161 21.85 12.42 26.52
CA GLN A 161 20.52 11.80 26.49
C GLN A 161 19.50 12.60 25.68
N VAL A 162 19.53 13.94 25.75
CA VAL A 162 18.67 14.80 24.93
C VAL A 162 19.05 14.70 23.45
N ARG A 163 20.36 14.68 23.14
CA ARG A 163 20.85 14.45 21.77
C ARG A 163 20.45 13.09 21.21
N ALA A 164 20.61 12.02 21.99
CA ALA A 164 20.19 10.67 21.62
C ALA A 164 18.69 10.62 21.29
N LYS A 165 17.84 11.18 22.16
CA LYS A 165 16.38 11.28 21.92
C LYS A 165 16.04 12.12 20.68
N SER A 166 16.82 13.17 20.40
CA SER A 166 16.68 13.95 19.18
C SER A 166 17.01 13.11 17.94
N PHE A 167 18.11 12.36 17.96
CA PHE A 167 18.49 11.48 16.85
C PHE A 167 17.50 10.34 16.65
N GLU A 168 16.98 9.73 17.72
CA GLU A 168 15.92 8.72 17.63
C GLU A 168 14.65 9.26 16.95
N ARG A 169 14.23 10.48 17.28
CA ARG A 169 13.06 11.11 16.62
C ARG A 169 13.32 11.34 15.14
N ASN A 170 14.49 11.85 14.79
CA ASN A 170 14.87 12.08 13.39
C ASN A 170 14.93 10.76 12.63
N LEU A 171 15.56 9.73 13.19
CA LEU A 171 15.64 8.40 12.60
C LEU A 171 14.25 7.80 12.38
N ASN A 172 13.34 7.92 13.35
CA ASN A 172 11.96 7.45 13.19
C ASN A 172 11.21 8.21 12.08
N SER A 173 11.47 9.52 11.92
CA SER A 173 10.92 10.31 10.81
C SER A 173 11.46 9.84 9.46
N GLU A 174 12.76 9.58 9.36
CA GLU A 174 13.40 9.06 8.14
C GLU A 174 12.92 7.63 7.80
N ILE A 175 12.71 6.79 8.81
CA ILE A 175 12.11 5.46 8.62
C ILE A 175 10.70 5.60 8.05
N HIS A 176 9.86 6.43 8.66
CA HIS A 176 8.48 6.61 8.18
C HIS A 176 8.41 7.17 6.75
N THR A 177 9.28 8.12 6.41
CA THR A 177 9.34 8.68 5.05
C THR A 177 9.81 7.63 4.04
N THR A 178 10.83 6.84 4.38
CA THR A 178 11.31 5.72 3.55
C THR A 178 10.23 4.67 3.34
N GLU A 179 9.52 4.26 4.40
CA GLU A 179 8.40 3.31 4.30
C GLU A 179 7.27 3.85 3.41
N SER A 180 6.97 5.15 3.50
CA SER A 180 5.96 5.80 2.66
C SER A 180 6.38 5.81 1.19
N GLN A 181 7.66 6.08 0.91
CA GLN A 181 8.23 6.02 -0.45
C GLN A 181 8.21 4.60 -1.00
N GLN A 182 8.57 3.59 -0.20
CA GLN A 182 8.52 2.19 -0.60
C GLN A 182 7.10 1.74 -0.98
N LYS A 183 6.09 2.15 -0.19
CA LYS A 183 4.68 1.89 -0.51
C LYS A 183 4.29 2.55 -1.84
N TYR A 184 4.67 3.81 -2.03
CA TYR A 184 4.39 4.54 -3.27
C TYR A 184 5.04 3.88 -4.50
N ILE A 185 6.30 3.43 -4.37
CA ILE A 185 7.00 2.70 -5.43
C ILE A 185 6.29 1.38 -5.73
N ALA A 186 5.88 0.62 -4.71
CA ALA A 186 5.15 -0.63 -4.90
C ALA A 186 3.80 -0.42 -5.61
N GLU A 187 3.07 0.65 -5.28
CA GLU A 187 1.83 1.03 -5.97
C GLU A 187 2.08 1.42 -7.44
N LEU A 188 3.17 2.15 -7.71
CA LEU A 188 3.57 2.48 -9.08
C LEU A 188 3.98 1.24 -9.88
N GLU A 189 4.70 0.30 -9.28
CA GLU A 189 5.07 -0.96 -9.93
C GLU A 189 3.84 -1.83 -10.25
N ASP A 190 2.87 -1.89 -9.35
CA ASP A 190 1.62 -2.64 -9.57
C ASP A 190 0.79 -2.02 -10.70
N THR A 191 0.63 -0.70 -10.68
CA THR A 191 -0.05 0.02 -11.77
C THR A 191 0.67 -0.14 -13.09
N LEU A 192 2.00 -0.06 -13.12
CA LEU A 192 2.78 -0.30 -14.34
C LEU A 192 2.59 -1.73 -14.85
N LYS A 193 2.69 -2.74 -13.99
CA LYS A 193 2.45 -4.15 -14.36
C LYS A 193 1.07 -4.35 -14.97
N LYS A 194 0.04 -3.75 -14.36
CA LYS A 194 -1.32 -3.80 -14.88
C LYS A 194 -1.42 -3.16 -16.26
N THR A 195 -0.86 -1.97 -16.46
CA THR A 195 -0.89 -1.30 -17.77
C THR A 195 -0.12 -2.06 -18.85
N VAL A 196 1.00 -2.71 -18.50
CA VAL A 196 1.75 -3.56 -19.42
C VAL A 196 0.93 -4.78 -19.83
N SER A 197 0.28 -5.44 -18.87
CA SER A 197 -0.61 -6.58 -19.17
C SER A 197 -1.79 -6.17 -20.07
N GLU A 198 -2.44 -5.04 -19.78
CA GLU A 198 -3.53 -4.50 -20.60
C GLU A 198 -3.06 -4.14 -22.02
N ALA A 199 -1.87 -3.56 -22.16
CA ALA A 199 -1.29 -3.25 -23.46
C ALA A 199 -0.96 -4.53 -24.24
N ASP A 200 -0.41 -5.55 -23.60
CA ASP A 200 -0.05 -6.83 -24.22
C ASP A 200 -1.29 -7.61 -24.70
N GLU A 201 -2.38 -7.59 -23.93
CA GLU A 201 -3.67 -8.13 -24.36
C GLU A 201 -4.23 -7.38 -25.58
N GLN A 202 -4.13 -6.05 -25.61
CA GLN A 202 -4.58 -5.24 -26.75
C GLN A 202 -3.74 -5.50 -28.00
N VAL A 203 -2.42 -5.54 -27.87
CA VAL A 203 -1.49 -5.86 -28.97
C VAL A 203 -1.80 -7.25 -29.50
N SER A 204 -1.95 -8.26 -28.64
CA SER A 204 -2.30 -9.62 -29.04
C SER A 204 -3.63 -9.66 -29.80
N SER A 205 -4.65 -8.94 -29.34
CA SER A 205 -5.94 -8.86 -30.04
C SER A 205 -5.82 -8.22 -31.42
N LEU A 206 -5.03 -7.14 -31.54
CA LEU A 206 -4.79 -6.47 -32.82
C LEU A 206 -3.99 -7.33 -33.79
N LEU A 207 -2.98 -8.06 -33.32
CA LEU A 207 -2.21 -9.00 -34.14
C LEU A 207 -3.09 -10.12 -34.70
N ASN A 208 -3.97 -10.71 -33.88
CA ASN A 208 -4.90 -11.72 -34.35
C ASN A 208 -5.87 -11.17 -35.41
N LYS A 209 -6.42 -9.97 -35.20
CA LYS A 209 -7.28 -9.31 -36.20
C LYS A 209 -6.52 -9.02 -37.50
N LEU A 210 -5.27 -8.61 -37.40
CA LEU A 210 -4.43 -8.33 -38.57
C LEU A 210 -4.18 -9.61 -39.36
N GLN A 211 -3.86 -10.71 -38.69
CA GLN A 211 -3.69 -12.03 -39.29
C GLN A 211 -4.98 -12.52 -39.98
N ASP A 212 -6.14 -12.34 -39.35
CA ASP A 212 -7.44 -12.67 -39.94
C ASP A 212 -7.72 -11.84 -41.19
N CYS A 213 -7.42 -10.54 -41.15
CA CYS A 213 -7.55 -9.65 -42.31
C CYS A 213 -6.61 -10.04 -43.45
N GLU A 214 -5.37 -10.39 -43.16
CA GLU A 214 -4.40 -10.87 -44.16
C GLU A 214 -4.88 -12.15 -44.83
N LYS A 215 -5.36 -13.12 -44.03
CA LYS A 215 -5.94 -14.36 -44.55
C LYS A 215 -7.15 -14.09 -45.45
N TYR A 216 -8.06 -13.23 -45.02
CA TYR A 216 -9.23 -12.85 -45.81
C TYR A 216 -8.86 -12.20 -47.14
N ILE A 217 -7.86 -11.30 -47.14
CA ILE A 217 -7.36 -10.67 -48.37
C ILE A 217 -6.78 -11.71 -49.32
N GLU A 218 -6.02 -12.69 -48.79
CA GLU A 218 -5.41 -13.74 -49.62
C GLU A 218 -6.47 -14.67 -50.22
N GLU A 219 -7.47 -15.07 -49.44
CA GLU A 219 -8.62 -15.85 -49.93
C GLU A 219 -9.37 -15.09 -51.03
N MET A 220 -9.62 -13.79 -50.85
CA MET A 220 -10.28 -12.94 -51.85
C MET A 220 -9.46 -12.80 -53.14
N LYS A 221 -8.13 -12.66 -53.04
CA LYS A 221 -7.24 -12.64 -54.21
C LYS A 221 -7.28 -13.96 -54.96
N GLN A 222 -7.26 -15.08 -54.24
CA GLN A 222 -7.32 -16.41 -54.83
C GLN A 222 -8.65 -16.62 -55.57
N GLN A 223 -9.78 -16.27 -54.94
CA GLN A 223 -11.11 -16.35 -55.57
C GLN A 223 -11.23 -15.47 -56.82
N PHE A 224 -10.69 -14.25 -56.76
CA PHE A 224 -10.68 -13.35 -57.92
C PHE A 224 -9.84 -13.91 -59.07
N THR A 225 -8.67 -14.46 -58.76
CA THR A 225 -7.78 -15.06 -59.76
C THR A 225 -8.43 -16.28 -60.39
N GLN A 226 -9.06 -17.15 -59.59
CA GLN A 226 -9.81 -18.30 -60.09
C GLN A 226 -10.96 -17.87 -61.01
N SER A 227 -11.77 -16.89 -60.58
CA SER A 227 -12.87 -16.35 -61.38
C SER A 227 -12.39 -15.77 -62.72
N GLN A 228 -11.20 -15.17 -62.75
CA GLN A 228 -10.61 -14.66 -63.98
C GLN A 228 -10.16 -15.80 -64.92
N VAL A 229 -9.63 -16.90 -64.38
CA VAL A 229 -9.27 -18.09 -65.14
C VAL A 229 -10.54 -18.73 -65.71
N ASP A 230 -11.56 -18.96 -64.88
CA ASP A 230 -12.82 -19.58 -65.31
C ASP A 230 -13.49 -18.77 -66.42
N LEU A 231 -13.51 -17.44 -66.31
CA LEU A 231 -14.08 -16.57 -67.34
C LEU A 231 -13.26 -16.63 -68.64
N ARG A 232 -11.94 -16.71 -68.55
CA ARG A 232 -11.05 -16.84 -69.72
C ARG A 232 -11.32 -18.17 -70.44
N ASP A 233 -11.47 -19.25 -69.68
CA ASP A 233 -11.73 -20.58 -70.23
C ASP A 233 -13.11 -20.65 -70.90
N GLN A 234 -14.14 -20.06 -70.28
CA GLN A 234 -15.47 -19.93 -70.90
C GLN A 234 -15.42 -19.13 -72.20
N LEU A 235 -14.69 -18.01 -72.22
CA LEU A 235 -14.50 -17.22 -73.44
C LEU A 235 -13.79 -18.01 -74.52
N GLN A 236 -12.81 -18.85 -74.17
CA GLN A 236 -12.10 -19.70 -75.12
C GLN A 236 -13.03 -20.75 -75.73
N VAL A 237 -13.85 -21.43 -74.92
CA VAL A 237 -14.83 -22.42 -75.40
C VAL A 237 -15.88 -21.76 -76.30
N LEU A 238 -16.42 -20.60 -75.90
CA LEU A 238 -17.39 -19.84 -76.71
C LEU A 238 -16.78 -19.38 -78.04
N THR A 239 -15.51 -18.96 -78.02
CA THR A 239 -14.82 -18.57 -79.25
C THR A 239 -14.61 -19.75 -80.19
N GLY A 240 -14.17 -20.90 -79.66
CA GLY A 240 -13.98 -22.13 -80.44
C GLY A 240 -15.27 -22.64 -81.07
N SER A 241 -16.33 -22.79 -80.27
CA SER A 241 -17.66 -23.20 -80.76
C SER A 241 -18.24 -22.25 -81.82
N ARG A 242 -18.07 -20.94 -81.64
CA ARG A 242 -18.46 -19.95 -82.67
C ARG A 242 -17.71 -20.19 -83.98
N GLU A 243 -16.41 -20.47 -83.92
CA GLU A 243 -15.59 -20.75 -85.10
C GLU A 243 -15.99 -22.05 -85.80
N GLU A 244 -16.28 -23.10 -85.05
CA GLU A 244 -16.81 -24.37 -85.61
C GLU A 244 -18.13 -24.16 -86.35
N VAL A 245 -19.09 -23.46 -85.72
CA VAL A 245 -20.38 -23.15 -86.35
C VAL A 245 -20.19 -22.32 -87.63
N GLN A 246 -19.26 -21.36 -87.61
CA GLN A 246 -18.98 -20.53 -88.78
C GLN A 246 -18.39 -21.36 -89.94
N ASN A 247 -17.50 -22.30 -89.64
CA ASN A 247 -16.92 -23.20 -90.63
C ASN A 247 -17.99 -24.12 -91.23
N GLU A 248 -18.87 -24.66 -90.40
CA GLU A 248 -19.95 -25.54 -90.83
C GLU A 248 -20.98 -24.81 -91.70
N LEU A 249 -21.36 -23.59 -91.33
CA LEU A 249 -22.24 -22.74 -92.13
C LEU A 249 -21.63 -22.49 -93.52
N THR A 250 -20.33 -22.20 -93.57
CA THR A 250 -19.59 -21.96 -94.83
C THR A 250 -19.55 -23.23 -95.69
N ARG A 251 -19.37 -24.40 -95.08
CA ARG A 251 -19.41 -25.70 -95.78
C ARG A 251 -20.77 -25.96 -96.40
N LEU A 252 -21.83 -25.84 -95.61
CA LEU A 252 -23.21 -26.08 -96.05
C LEU A 252 -23.62 -25.13 -97.17
N GLN A 253 -23.22 -23.86 -97.11
CA GLN A 253 -23.46 -22.91 -98.21
C GLN A 253 -22.80 -23.37 -99.51
N LYS A 254 -21.55 -23.82 -99.46
CA LYS A 254 -20.85 -24.32 -100.66
C LYS A 254 -21.49 -25.57 -101.24
N GLU A 255 -21.95 -26.48 -100.39
CA GLU A 255 -22.66 -27.69 -100.83
C GLU A 255 -24.00 -27.36 -101.48
N ASN A 256 -24.76 -26.44 -100.90
CA ASN A 256 -26.04 -25.99 -101.44
C ASN A 256 -25.87 -25.35 -102.83
N ASP A 257 -24.89 -24.45 -102.98
CA ASP A 257 -24.56 -23.85 -104.29
C ASP A 257 -24.20 -24.91 -105.34
N THR A 258 -23.46 -25.94 -104.92
CA THR A 258 -23.06 -27.05 -105.80
C THR A 258 -24.26 -27.90 -106.22
N LEU A 259 -25.17 -28.21 -105.28
CA LEU A 259 -26.37 -28.99 -105.55
C LEU A 259 -27.33 -28.25 -106.46
N ILE A 260 -27.55 -26.95 -106.23
CA ILE A 260 -28.35 -26.09 -107.11
C ILE A 260 -27.76 -26.09 -108.52
N GLY A 261 -26.44 -25.95 -108.65
CA GLY A 261 -25.75 -26.00 -109.94
C GLY A 261 -25.92 -27.33 -110.68
N LYS A 262 -25.84 -28.46 -109.97
CA LYS A 262 -26.08 -29.80 -110.54
C LYS A 262 -27.53 -29.98 -110.96
N HIS A 263 -28.49 -29.63 -110.09
CA HIS A 263 -29.92 -29.72 -110.39
C HIS A 263 -30.29 -28.91 -111.63
N SER A 264 -29.79 -27.69 -111.74
CA SER A 264 -30.01 -26.84 -112.92
C SER A 264 -29.50 -27.49 -114.20
N LYS A 265 -28.29 -28.07 -114.19
CA LYS A 265 -27.72 -28.77 -115.35
C LYS A 265 -28.53 -30.00 -115.77
N TYR A 266 -28.89 -30.85 -114.82
CA TYR A 266 -29.68 -32.07 -115.12
C TYR A 266 -31.09 -31.73 -115.61
N ALA A 267 -31.74 -30.72 -115.02
CA ALA A 267 -33.03 -30.25 -115.50
C ALA A 267 -32.95 -29.73 -116.95
N GLN A 268 -31.90 -28.98 -117.29
CA GLN A 268 -31.68 -28.47 -118.65
C GLN A 268 -31.37 -29.59 -119.66
N GLN A 269 -30.65 -30.63 -119.24
CA GLN A 269 -30.39 -31.81 -120.09
C GLN A 269 -31.68 -32.56 -120.41
N LEU A 270 -32.50 -32.86 -119.40
CA LEU A 270 -33.81 -33.51 -119.55
C LEU A 270 -34.78 -32.74 -120.45
N GLN A 271 -34.71 -31.40 -120.41
CA GLN A 271 -35.61 -30.54 -121.20
C GLN A 271 -35.20 -30.44 -122.68
N ASN A 272 -33.94 -30.72 -123.01
CA ASN A 272 -33.37 -30.64 -124.36
C ASN A 272 -33.23 -32.00 -125.05
N GLU A 273 -33.66 -33.09 -124.42
CA GLU A 273 -33.66 -34.41 -125.05
C GLU A 273 -34.85 -34.56 -126.03
N ASP A 274 -34.54 -34.83 -127.30
CA ASP A 274 -35.53 -35.15 -128.33
C ASP A 274 -36.01 -36.60 -128.20
N ILE A 275 -37.32 -36.80 -128.10
CA ILE A 275 -37.94 -38.13 -128.05
C ILE A 275 -37.97 -38.72 -129.48
N ASN A 276 -36.92 -39.44 -129.86
CA ASN A 276 -36.87 -40.19 -131.11
C ASN A 276 -37.30 -41.65 -130.89
N LEU A 277 -38.45 -42.03 -131.46
CA LEU A 277 -38.98 -43.40 -131.37
C LEU A 277 -38.49 -44.22 -132.59
N PRO A 278 -37.90 -45.41 -132.40
CA PRO A 278 -37.33 -46.20 -133.51
C PRO A 278 -38.37 -46.60 -134.57
N ASN A 279 -37.99 -46.54 -135.85
CA ASN A 279 -38.89 -46.78 -136.98
C ASN A 279 -38.77 -48.19 -137.60
N ASN A 280 -37.90 -49.06 -137.06
CA ASN A 280 -37.76 -50.45 -137.52
C ASN A 280 -37.51 -51.43 -136.35
N ILE A 281 -37.78 -52.73 -136.61
CA ILE A 281 -37.73 -53.79 -135.60
C ILE A 281 -36.30 -54.03 -135.07
N GLU A 282 -35.28 -53.86 -135.91
CA GLU A 282 -33.87 -54.08 -135.56
C GLU A 282 -33.35 -52.97 -134.62
N GLU A 283 -33.65 -51.70 -134.91
CA GLU A 283 -33.36 -50.56 -134.04
C GLU A 283 -34.13 -50.65 -132.71
N MET A 284 -35.36 -51.16 -132.74
CA MET A 284 -36.12 -51.41 -131.52
C MET A 284 -35.50 -52.53 -130.68
N GLN A 285 -35.01 -53.62 -131.29
CA GLN A 285 -34.29 -54.68 -130.59
C GLN A 285 -32.96 -54.18 -130.00
N LEU A 286 -32.22 -53.34 -130.73
CA LEU A 286 -31.00 -52.70 -130.24
C LEU A 286 -31.29 -51.75 -129.06
N LEU A 287 -32.35 -50.96 -129.15
CA LEU A 287 -32.78 -50.07 -128.06
C LEU A 287 -33.21 -50.88 -126.83
N LEU A 288 -33.93 -51.99 -127.02
CA LEU A 288 -34.29 -52.91 -125.94
C LEU A 288 -33.06 -53.58 -125.30
N LEU A 289 -32.04 -53.94 -126.09
CA LEU A 289 -30.78 -54.45 -125.56
C LEU A 289 -30.04 -53.38 -124.77
N LYS A 290 -30.00 -52.15 -125.28
CA LYS A 290 -29.40 -51.00 -124.59
C LYS A 290 -30.12 -50.69 -123.27
N TYR A 291 -31.45 -50.67 -123.26
CA TYR A 291 -32.23 -50.51 -122.03
C TYR A 291 -32.07 -51.71 -121.08
N ARG A 292 -31.94 -52.94 -121.58
CA ARG A 292 -31.63 -54.10 -120.72
C ARG A 292 -30.24 -53.96 -120.09
N GLU A 293 -29.25 -53.51 -120.85
CA GLU A 293 -27.91 -53.24 -120.34
C GLU A 293 -27.92 -52.11 -119.31
N GLU A 294 -28.61 -51.01 -119.57
CA GLU A 294 -28.82 -49.91 -118.61
C GLU A 294 -29.55 -50.37 -117.35
N ILE A 295 -30.58 -51.23 -117.48
CA ILE A 295 -31.28 -51.84 -116.33
C ILE A 295 -30.33 -52.75 -115.54
N ILE A 296 -29.46 -53.53 -116.20
CA ILE A 296 -28.47 -54.37 -115.54
C ILE A 296 -27.45 -53.50 -114.80
N GLN A 297 -26.91 -52.46 -115.45
CA GLN A 297 -25.98 -51.50 -114.83
C GLN A 297 -26.64 -50.79 -113.65
N SER A 298 -27.89 -50.37 -113.78
CA SER A 298 -28.69 -49.76 -112.70
C SER A 298 -28.92 -50.72 -111.54
N LYS A 299 -29.18 -52.02 -111.81
CA LYS A 299 -29.32 -53.04 -110.77
C LYS A 299 -28.02 -53.31 -110.02
N VAL A 300 -26.88 -53.42 -110.73
CA VAL A 300 -25.57 -53.61 -110.10
C VAL A 300 -25.19 -52.39 -109.27
N ALA A 301 -25.44 -51.17 -109.79
CA ALA A 301 -25.23 -49.94 -109.04
C ALA A 301 -26.13 -49.90 -107.79
N LYS A 302 -27.40 -50.30 -107.91
CA LYS A 302 -28.32 -50.42 -106.76
C LYS A 302 -27.78 -51.39 -105.71
N GLU A 303 -27.37 -52.59 -106.09
CA GLU A 303 -26.82 -53.59 -105.16
C GLU A 303 -25.58 -53.05 -104.43
N HIS A 304 -24.65 -52.43 -105.15
CA HIS A 304 -23.47 -51.82 -104.55
C HIS A 304 -23.83 -50.69 -103.56
N THR A 305 -24.78 -49.83 -103.92
CA THR A 305 -25.28 -48.79 -103.00
C THR A 305 -25.98 -49.37 -101.79
N GLU A 306 -26.76 -50.45 -101.95
CA GLU A 306 -27.44 -51.12 -100.85
C GLU A 306 -26.44 -51.75 -99.87
N GLU A 307 -25.36 -52.32 -100.39
CA GLU A 307 -24.27 -52.89 -99.59
C GLU A 307 -23.46 -51.82 -98.86
N THR A 308 -23.19 -50.69 -99.53
CA THR A 308 -22.55 -49.51 -98.91
C THR A 308 -23.43 -48.95 -97.79
N LEU A 309 -24.73 -48.76 -98.04
CA LEU A 309 -25.69 -48.28 -97.03
C LEU A 309 -25.80 -49.25 -95.86
N LYS A 310 -25.73 -50.58 -96.08
CA LYS A 310 -25.70 -51.55 -94.97
C LYS A 310 -24.46 -51.38 -94.11
N SER A 311 -23.29 -51.16 -94.71
CA SER A 311 -22.05 -50.91 -93.96
C SER A 311 -22.12 -49.59 -93.17
N GLU A 312 -22.72 -48.54 -93.74
CA GLU A 312 -22.91 -47.25 -93.10
C GLU A 312 -23.91 -47.34 -91.93
N ILE A 313 -25.02 -48.08 -92.11
CA ILE A 313 -25.97 -48.35 -91.01
C ILE A 313 -25.31 -49.10 -89.86
N MET A 314 -24.43 -50.07 -90.14
CA MET A 314 -23.67 -50.77 -89.10
C MET A 314 -22.75 -49.80 -88.36
N PHE A 315 -21.98 -49.00 -89.09
CA PHE A 315 -21.08 -48.00 -88.49
C PHE A 315 -21.84 -47.00 -87.61
N LEU A 316 -22.97 -46.47 -88.09
CA LEU A 316 -23.82 -45.55 -87.33
C LEU A 316 -24.41 -46.22 -86.09
N LYS A 317 -24.77 -47.51 -86.14
CA LYS A 317 -25.23 -48.25 -84.96
C LYS A 317 -24.13 -48.39 -83.92
N ASP A 318 -22.92 -48.73 -84.34
CA ASP A 318 -21.76 -48.86 -83.43
C ASP A 318 -21.42 -47.49 -82.81
N GLN A 319 -21.48 -46.42 -83.60
CA GLN A 319 -21.29 -45.05 -83.11
C GLN A 319 -22.36 -44.66 -82.08
N ILE A 320 -23.65 -44.88 -82.38
CA ILE A 320 -24.75 -44.62 -81.43
C ILE A 320 -24.55 -45.41 -80.14
N HIS A 321 -24.08 -46.66 -80.22
CA HIS A 321 -23.85 -47.48 -79.04
C HIS A 321 -22.69 -46.92 -78.19
N ALA A 322 -21.60 -46.51 -78.82
CA ALA A 322 -20.47 -45.87 -78.14
C ALA A 322 -20.89 -44.55 -77.46
N GLU A 323 -21.59 -43.68 -78.19
CA GLU A 323 -22.12 -42.42 -77.65
C GLU A 323 -23.10 -42.65 -76.49
N GLN A 324 -23.95 -43.68 -76.57
CA GLN A 324 -24.86 -44.04 -75.47
C GLN A 324 -24.10 -44.53 -74.23
N GLN A 325 -23.03 -45.28 -74.41
CA GLN A 325 -22.21 -45.75 -73.29
C GLN A 325 -21.47 -44.59 -72.62
N GLU A 326 -20.93 -43.67 -73.41
CA GLU A 326 -20.27 -42.46 -72.90
C GLU A 326 -21.27 -41.55 -72.18
N LYS A 327 -22.48 -41.38 -72.72
CA LYS A 327 -23.58 -40.68 -72.05
C LYS A 327 -23.89 -41.31 -70.68
N ASN A 328 -24.03 -42.63 -70.61
CA ASN A 328 -24.34 -43.31 -69.35
C ASN A 328 -23.22 -43.10 -68.31
N ASN A 329 -21.95 -43.13 -68.74
CA ASN A 329 -20.82 -42.86 -67.84
C ASN A 329 -20.86 -41.43 -67.28
N ILE A 330 -21.19 -40.44 -68.13
CA ILE A 330 -21.35 -39.05 -67.71
C ILE A 330 -22.53 -38.90 -66.75
N GLU A 331 -23.67 -39.52 -67.03
CA GLU A 331 -24.85 -39.49 -66.15
C GLU A 331 -24.55 -40.11 -64.77
N GLU A 332 -23.78 -41.20 -64.72
CA GLU A 332 -23.35 -41.83 -63.47
C GLU A 332 -22.39 -40.92 -62.69
N SER A 333 -21.42 -40.31 -63.36
CA SER A 333 -20.49 -39.34 -62.74
C SER A 333 -21.23 -38.14 -62.15
N LEU A 334 -22.15 -37.53 -62.94
CA LEU A 334 -22.96 -36.40 -62.47
C LEU A 334 -23.87 -36.79 -61.31
N SER A 335 -24.40 -38.02 -61.31
CA SER A 335 -25.22 -38.52 -60.20
C SER A 335 -24.41 -38.68 -58.91
N GLN A 336 -23.16 -39.14 -59.00
CA GLN A 336 -22.25 -39.21 -57.84
C GLN A 336 -21.88 -37.81 -57.33
N GLU A 337 -21.58 -36.86 -58.23
CA GLU A 337 -21.31 -35.47 -57.86
C GLU A 337 -22.51 -34.82 -57.17
N LEU A 338 -23.72 -35.02 -57.69
CA LEU A 338 -24.96 -34.54 -57.08
C LEU A 338 -25.16 -35.11 -55.67
N ALA A 339 -24.95 -36.41 -55.48
CA ALA A 339 -25.05 -37.04 -54.16
C ALA A 339 -24.05 -36.44 -53.17
N THR A 340 -22.81 -36.21 -53.62
CA THR A 340 -21.75 -35.62 -52.80
C THR A 340 -22.07 -34.17 -52.40
N VAL A 341 -22.64 -33.38 -53.32
CA VAL A 341 -23.07 -32.01 -53.05
C VAL A 341 -24.27 -31.99 -52.09
N GLN A 342 -25.22 -32.91 -52.25
CA GLN A 342 -26.35 -33.04 -51.34
C GLN A 342 -25.91 -33.38 -49.91
N GLU A 343 -24.95 -34.30 -49.74
CA GLU A 343 -24.39 -34.61 -48.43
C GLU A 343 -23.72 -33.39 -47.78
N LYS A 344 -22.91 -32.65 -48.55
CA LYS A 344 -22.29 -31.39 -48.09
C LYS A 344 -23.33 -30.34 -47.68
N LEU A 345 -24.43 -30.23 -48.42
CA LEU A 345 -25.51 -29.28 -48.13
C LEU A 345 -26.17 -29.60 -46.78
N VAL A 346 -26.44 -30.87 -46.49
CA VAL A 346 -27.04 -31.31 -45.20
C VAL A 346 -26.12 -30.96 -44.03
N VAL A 347 -24.81 -31.19 -44.16
CA VAL A 347 -23.83 -30.80 -43.13
C VAL A 347 -23.82 -29.28 -42.95
N GLN A 348 -23.89 -28.51 -44.03
CA GLN A 348 -23.91 -27.05 -43.96
C GLN A 348 -25.17 -26.50 -43.29
N GLU A 349 -26.34 -27.10 -43.54
CA GLU A 349 -27.60 -26.76 -42.87
C GLU A 349 -27.54 -27.07 -41.37
N SER A 350 -26.95 -28.21 -40.99
CA SER A 350 -26.72 -28.56 -39.57
C SER A 350 -25.84 -27.52 -38.88
N LEU A 351 -24.70 -27.16 -39.49
CA LEU A 351 -23.79 -26.14 -38.95
C LEU A 351 -24.45 -24.78 -38.83
N LYS A 352 -25.29 -24.39 -39.80
CA LYS A 352 -26.06 -23.15 -39.75
C LYS A 352 -27.02 -23.13 -38.56
N SER A 353 -27.75 -24.21 -38.33
CA SER A 353 -28.67 -24.32 -37.18
C SER A 353 -27.93 -24.23 -35.85
N GLU A 354 -26.75 -24.87 -35.74
CA GLU A 354 -25.92 -24.80 -34.55
C GLU A 354 -25.35 -23.39 -34.31
N LEU A 355 -24.93 -22.70 -35.38
CA LEU A 355 -24.49 -21.30 -35.31
C LEU A 355 -25.61 -20.36 -34.85
N GLU A 356 -26.84 -20.55 -35.35
CA GLU A 356 -28.01 -19.77 -34.92
C GLU A 356 -28.33 -20.01 -33.44
N ARG A 357 -28.24 -21.27 -32.97
CA ARG A 357 -28.40 -21.62 -31.56
C ARG A 357 -27.35 -20.93 -30.69
N GLU A 358 -26.08 -21.01 -31.07
CA GLU A 358 -24.98 -20.35 -30.36
C GLU A 358 -25.07 -18.82 -30.37
N SER A 359 -25.57 -18.24 -31.47
CA SER A 359 -25.84 -16.80 -31.57
C SER A 359 -26.94 -16.37 -30.59
N SER A 360 -28.01 -17.16 -30.47
CA SER A 360 -29.10 -16.90 -29.53
C SER A 360 -28.62 -16.98 -28.08
N VAL A 361 -27.86 -18.02 -27.73
CA VAL A 361 -27.26 -18.18 -26.39
C VAL A 361 -26.31 -17.02 -26.06
N ARG A 362 -25.48 -16.60 -27.01
CA ARG A 362 -24.60 -15.43 -26.83
C ARG A 362 -25.38 -14.14 -26.58
N ALA A 363 -26.49 -13.92 -27.29
CA ALA A 363 -27.34 -12.75 -27.07
C ALA A 363 -27.94 -12.73 -25.65
N ASP A 364 -28.43 -13.88 -25.17
CA ASP A 364 -28.97 -14.02 -23.82
C ASP A 364 -27.90 -13.80 -22.73
N LEU A 365 -26.70 -14.36 -22.92
CA LEU A 365 -25.57 -14.15 -22.01
C LEU A 365 -25.12 -12.69 -21.99
N SER A 366 -25.04 -12.04 -23.16
CA SER A 366 -24.72 -10.61 -23.25
C SER A 366 -25.74 -9.76 -22.49
N LYS A 367 -27.03 -10.09 -22.61
CA LYS A 367 -28.08 -9.39 -21.86
C LYS A 367 -27.90 -9.56 -20.35
N LYS A 368 -27.70 -10.80 -19.88
CA LYS A 368 -27.45 -11.08 -18.45
C LYS A 368 -26.20 -10.37 -17.92
N LEU A 369 -25.14 -10.27 -18.74
CA LEU A 369 -23.93 -9.54 -18.38
C LEU A 369 -24.24 -8.05 -18.16
N THR A 370 -24.95 -7.41 -19.10
CA THR A 370 -25.32 -6.00 -18.97
C THR A 370 -26.22 -5.73 -17.75
N GLU A 371 -27.15 -6.64 -17.44
CA GLU A 371 -28.01 -6.54 -16.26
C GLU A 371 -27.19 -6.67 -14.96
N SER A 372 -26.24 -7.61 -14.90
CA SER A 372 -25.32 -7.78 -13.77
C SER A 372 -24.42 -6.57 -13.57
N GLU A 373 -23.83 -6.03 -14.64
CA GLU A 373 -23.00 -4.81 -14.59
C GLU A 373 -23.78 -3.59 -14.11
N ALA A 374 -25.04 -3.43 -14.54
CA ALA A 374 -25.91 -2.35 -14.07
C ALA A 374 -26.22 -2.51 -12.56
N SER A 375 -26.49 -3.73 -12.11
CA SER A 375 -26.69 -4.03 -10.68
C SER A 375 -25.44 -3.72 -9.85
N LEU A 376 -24.27 -4.12 -10.34
CA LEU A 376 -22.99 -3.87 -9.68
C LEU A 376 -22.69 -2.36 -9.57
N LYS A 377 -22.92 -1.58 -10.64
CA LYS A 377 -22.82 -0.11 -10.62
C LYS A 377 -23.77 0.51 -9.59
N SER A 378 -25.00 0.02 -9.50
CA SER A 378 -25.99 0.47 -8.51
C SER A 378 -25.54 0.18 -7.08
N ILE A 379 -25.01 -1.03 -6.82
CA ILE A 379 -24.48 -1.42 -5.51
C ILE A 379 -23.26 -0.58 -5.14
N GLN A 380 -22.33 -0.36 -6.08
CA GLN A 380 -21.16 0.50 -5.87
C GLN A 380 -21.56 1.94 -5.55
N ALA A 381 -22.56 2.50 -6.24
CA ALA A 381 -23.06 3.84 -5.96
C ALA A 381 -23.66 3.94 -4.55
N LYS A 382 -24.48 2.96 -4.15
CA LYS A 382 -25.05 2.88 -2.79
C LYS A 382 -23.97 2.72 -1.72
N SER A 383 -22.99 1.85 -1.96
CA SER A 383 -21.84 1.67 -1.06
C SER A 383 -21.05 2.97 -0.88
N LYS A 384 -20.76 3.68 -1.97
CA LYS A 384 -20.08 4.98 -1.93
C LYS A 384 -20.87 6.03 -1.16
N GLN A 385 -22.19 6.09 -1.35
CA GLN A 385 -23.07 6.97 -0.57
C GLN A 385 -23.04 6.63 0.92
N LEU A 386 -23.13 5.35 1.27
CA LEU A 386 -23.07 4.90 2.67
C LEU A 386 -21.73 5.21 3.32
N ILE A 387 -20.61 4.96 2.63
CA ILE A 387 -19.27 5.28 3.11
C ILE A 387 -19.14 6.78 3.38
N ASN A 388 -19.65 7.63 2.48
CA ASN A 388 -19.61 9.08 2.68
C ASN A 388 -20.46 9.52 3.88
N ALA A 389 -21.65 8.95 4.05
CA ALA A 389 -22.50 9.23 5.20
C ALA A 389 -21.83 8.82 6.52
N LEU A 390 -21.21 7.64 6.57
CA LEU A 390 -20.46 7.17 7.74
C LEU A 390 -19.24 8.05 8.03
N ARG A 391 -18.50 8.48 7.00
CA ARG A 391 -17.37 9.42 7.17
C ARG A 391 -17.82 10.75 7.75
N GLN A 392 -18.97 11.28 7.31
CA GLN A 392 -19.55 12.50 7.87
C GLN A 392 -19.92 12.32 9.34
N GLN A 393 -20.58 11.22 9.70
CA GLN A 393 -20.91 10.93 11.11
C GLN A 393 -19.67 10.81 11.99
N VAL A 394 -18.61 10.15 11.50
CA VAL A 394 -17.33 10.05 12.22
C VAL A 394 -16.71 11.44 12.42
N ALA A 395 -16.75 12.32 11.41
CA ALA A 395 -16.24 13.69 11.54
C ALA A 395 -17.03 14.51 12.57
N GLU A 396 -18.37 14.45 12.52
CA GLU A 396 -19.25 15.12 13.48
C GLU A 396 -18.99 14.63 14.91
N HIS A 397 -18.92 13.32 15.11
CA HIS A 397 -18.61 12.74 16.43
C HIS A 397 -17.20 13.08 16.90
N SER A 398 -16.21 13.16 16.00
CA SER A 398 -14.85 13.59 16.33
C SER A 398 -14.82 15.04 16.82
N GLU A 399 -15.59 15.92 16.19
CA GLU A 399 -15.66 17.33 16.59
C GLU A 399 -16.34 17.48 17.97
N ILE A 400 -17.45 16.77 18.19
CA ILE A 400 -18.14 16.74 19.49
C ILE A 400 -17.19 16.21 20.58
N ARG A 401 -16.46 15.12 20.28
CA ARG A 401 -15.48 14.54 21.20
C ARG A 401 -14.40 15.56 21.58
N SER A 402 -13.84 16.29 20.61
CA SER A 402 -12.82 17.31 20.86
C SER A 402 -13.33 18.44 21.77
N LYS A 403 -14.57 18.90 21.55
CA LYS A 403 -15.22 19.91 22.41
C LYS A 403 -15.39 19.40 23.84
N LEU A 404 -15.90 18.17 24.01
CA LEU A 404 -16.07 17.55 25.33
C LEU A 404 -14.73 17.34 26.04
N GLU A 405 -13.69 16.91 25.32
CA GLU A 405 -12.33 16.76 25.87
C GLU A 405 -11.78 18.12 26.37
N SER A 406 -11.99 19.20 25.60
CA SER A 406 -11.61 20.56 26.01
C SER A 406 -12.34 21.01 27.28
N ASP A 407 -13.64 20.77 27.36
CA ASP A 407 -14.44 21.15 28.52
C ASP A 407 -14.05 20.33 29.76
N VAL A 408 -13.81 19.03 29.62
CA VAL A 408 -13.26 18.18 30.70
C VAL A 408 -11.93 18.75 31.21
N GLN A 409 -11.05 19.21 30.31
CA GLN A 409 -9.77 19.79 30.71
C GLN A 409 -9.94 21.12 31.47
N LYS A 410 -10.88 21.97 31.05
CA LYS A 410 -11.22 23.21 31.76
C LYS A 410 -11.75 22.90 33.16
N TYR A 411 -12.68 21.96 33.29
CA TYR A 411 -13.25 21.58 34.59
C TYR A 411 -12.20 20.96 35.51
N ARG A 412 -11.30 20.11 34.99
CA ARG A 412 -10.16 19.59 35.76
C ARG A 412 -9.28 20.70 36.30
N SER A 413 -8.92 21.67 35.45
CA SER A 413 -8.09 22.81 35.86
C SER A 413 -8.79 23.66 36.93
N LYS A 414 -10.11 23.85 36.81
CA LYS A 414 -10.90 24.59 37.79
C LYS A 414 -10.99 23.87 39.14
N ILE A 415 -11.21 22.55 39.12
CA ILE A 415 -11.21 21.72 40.33
C ILE A 415 -9.83 21.80 41.02
N GLN A 416 -8.74 21.73 40.25
CA GLN A 416 -7.39 21.81 40.80
C GLN A 416 -7.12 23.18 41.46
N SER A 417 -7.55 24.27 40.83
CA SER A 417 -7.47 25.62 41.44
C SER A 417 -8.28 25.71 42.72
N LEU A 418 -9.52 25.25 42.72
CA LEU A 418 -10.38 25.29 43.91
C LEU A 418 -9.84 24.42 45.04
N GLN A 419 -9.20 23.29 44.73
CA GLN A 419 -8.54 22.46 45.73
C GLN A 419 -7.39 23.20 46.38
N ILE A 420 -6.55 23.90 45.60
CA ILE A 420 -5.45 24.72 46.13
C ILE A 420 -6.01 25.84 47.03
N ASP A 421 -7.07 26.53 46.60
CA ASP A 421 -7.70 27.60 47.37
C ASP A 421 -8.28 27.08 48.70
N LEU A 422 -8.87 25.88 48.68
CA LEU A 422 -9.38 25.21 49.87
C LEU A 422 -8.23 24.84 50.82
N ASP A 423 -7.17 24.20 50.32
CA ASP A 423 -6.01 23.80 51.11
C ASP A 423 -5.34 25.02 51.77
N ASN A 424 -5.23 26.14 51.03
CA ASN A 424 -4.75 27.42 51.54
C ASN A 424 -5.65 27.98 52.64
N SER A 425 -6.98 27.96 52.41
CA SER A 425 -7.95 28.43 53.40
C SER A 425 -7.92 27.58 54.67
N GLU A 426 -7.82 26.26 54.54
CA GLU A 426 -7.67 25.33 55.67
C GLU A 426 -6.35 25.54 56.42
N ALA A 427 -5.25 25.84 55.72
CA ALA A 427 -3.98 26.20 56.35
C ALA A 427 -4.10 27.49 57.18
N VAL A 428 -4.68 28.54 56.59
CA VAL A 428 -4.91 29.83 57.28
C VAL A 428 -5.80 29.63 58.51
N GLN A 429 -6.88 28.86 58.40
CA GLN A 429 -7.75 28.55 59.54
C GLN A 429 -7.00 27.79 60.64
N ARG A 430 -6.19 26.78 60.29
CA ARG A 430 -5.36 26.04 61.27
C ARG A 430 -4.40 26.98 62.00
N ASP A 431 -3.76 27.90 61.30
CA ASP A 431 -2.82 28.84 61.91
C ASP A 431 -3.53 29.90 62.76
N PHE A 432 -4.72 30.37 62.35
CA PHE A 432 -5.56 31.23 63.17
C PHE A 432 -5.99 30.55 64.48
N VAL A 433 -6.36 29.27 64.43
CA VAL A 433 -6.68 28.47 65.62
C VAL A 433 -5.46 28.34 66.54
N LYS A 434 -4.28 28.02 66.00
CA LYS A 434 -3.04 27.96 66.81
C LYS A 434 -2.70 29.30 67.45
N LEU A 435 -2.81 30.40 66.69
CA LEU A 435 -2.51 31.74 67.18
C LEU A 435 -3.48 32.16 68.27
N SER A 436 -4.78 31.93 68.07
CA SER A 436 -5.82 32.24 69.07
C SER A 436 -5.65 31.42 70.36
N GLN A 437 -5.34 30.13 70.26
CA GLN A 437 -5.00 29.30 71.42
C GLN A 437 -3.74 29.81 72.14
N SER A 438 -2.68 30.14 71.40
CA SER A 438 -1.45 30.67 71.97
C SER A 438 -1.69 32.00 72.69
N LEU A 439 -2.50 32.89 72.09
CA LEU A 439 -2.91 34.15 72.70
C LEU A 439 -3.74 33.91 73.97
N GLN A 440 -4.70 32.98 73.97
CA GLN A 440 -5.46 32.63 75.16
C GLN A 440 -4.56 32.12 76.29
N ILE A 441 -3.58 31.27 75.98
CA ILE A 441 -2.59 30.78 76.96
C ILE A 441 -1.74 31.95 77.49
N GLN A 442 -1.30 32.86 76.63
CA GLN A 442 -0.54 34.04 77.06
C GLN A 442 -1.38 34.97 77.93
N LEU A 443 -2.63 35.22 77.57
CA LEU A 443 -3.55 36.04 78.37
C LEU A 443 -3.83 35.40 79.73
N GLU A 444 -4.03 34.09 79.79
CA GLU A 444 -4.22 33.37 81.06
C GLU A 444 -2.96 33.42 81.94
N LYS A 445 -1.76 33.28 81.34
CA LYS A 445 -0.49 33.49 82.05
C LYS A 445 -0.35 34.90 82.60
N ILE A 446 -0.76 35.92 81.85
CA ILE A 446 -0.73 37.31 82.32
C ILE A 446 -1.73 37.51 83.46
N ARG A 447 -2.94 36.96 83.35
CA ARG A 447 -3.97 37.06 84.39
C ARG A 447 -3.55 36.37 85.70
N GLN A 448 -2.89 35.22 85.62
CA GLN A 448 -2.30 34.54 86.77
C GLN A 448 -1.12 35.33 87.38
N ALA A 449 -0.35 36.04 86.55
CA ALA A 449 0.70 36.94 87.03
C ALA A 449 0.15 38.23 87.67
N GLU A 450 -1.06 38.66 87.30
CA GLU A 450 -1.76 39.82 87.89
C GLU A 450 -2.48 39.51 89.20
N THR A 451 -2.73 38.23 89.54
CA THR A 451 -3.28 37.89 90.86
C THR A 451 -2.30 38.13 92.02
N GLU A 452 -1.02 38.38 91.75
CA GLU A 452 -0.03 38.87 92.72
C GLU A 452 0.50 40.26 92.33
N VAL A 453 -0.35 41.30 92.36
CA VAL A 453 0.14 42.68 92.40
C VAL A 453 0.75 42.95 93.78
N ARG A 454 2.00 42.52 93.97
CA ARG A 454 2.82 42.96 95.11
C ARG A 454 3.44 44.30 94.75
N TRP A 455 3.08 45.36 95.47
CA TRP A 455 3.78 46.63 95.41
C TRP A 455 5.26 46.38 95.67
N GLN A 456 6.11 46.59 94.67
CA GLN A 456 7.54 46.31 94.80
C GLN A 456 8.16 47.30 95.78
N GLN A 457 8.95 46.82 96.72
CA GLN A 457 9.67 47.67 97.65
C GLN A 457 10.89 48.28 96.92
N GLU A 458 11.25 49.51 97.27
CA GLU A 458 12.31 50.23 96.56
C GLU A 458 13.68 49.60 96.78
N GLU A 459 13.85 48.83 97.85
CA GLU A 459 15.08 48.18 98.27
C GLU A 459 15.40 46.94 97.40
N ASP A 460 14.39 46.32 96.78
CA ASP A 460 14.53 45.03 96.09
C ASP A 460 14.82 45.17 94.58
N ILE A 461 14.79 46.40 94.03
CA ILE A 461 14.82 46.63 92.58
C ILE A 461 15.94 47.59 92.19
N ASP A 462 17.01 47.08 91.60
CA ASP A 462 18.14 47.91 91.15
C ASP A 462 17.99 48.45 89.73
N ASP A 463 17.09 47.87 88.93
CA ASP A 463 16.89 48.22 87.51
C ASP A 463 15.44 48.58 87.18
N CYS A 464 15.25 49.52 86.25
CA CYS A 464 13.93 49.84 85.71
C CYS A 464 13.29 48.60 85.06
N ASN A 465 12.06 48.24 85.46
CA ASN A 465 11.40 47.04 84.95
C ASN A 465 11.15 47.04 83.42
N ASN A 466 11.09 48.21 82.77
CA ASN A 466 10.90 48.36 81.32
C ASN A 466 12.23 48.42 80.56
N CYS A 467 13.02 49.50 80.72
CA CYS A 467 14.24 49.73 79.96
C CYS A 467 15.52 49.10 80.55
N LYS A 468 15.41 48.43 81.72
CA LYS A 468 16.53 47.77 82.43
C LYS A 468 17.68 48.71 82.82
N GLN A 469 17.42 50.01 82.91
CA GLN A 469 18.41 50.99 83.37
C GLN A 469 18.58 50.93 84.90
N GLN A 470 19.82 50.84 85.39
CA GLN A 470 20.15 50.91 86.82
C GLN A 470 19.72 52.23 87.47
N PHE A 471 19.12 52.11 88.65
CA PHE A 471 18.79 53.24 89.52
C PHE A 471 20.04 53.75 90.26
N SER A 472 20.04 55.04 90.56
CA SER A 472 21.14 55.71 91.26
C SER A 472 20.58 56.88 92.06
N VAL A 473 21.41 57.53 92.89
CA VAL A 473 20.98 58.65 93.75
C VAL A 473 20.32 59.79 92.94
N THR A 474 20.74 59.99 91.69
CA THR A 474 20.15 60.97 90.76
C THR A 474 18.95 60.43 89.95
N LYS A 475 18.85 59.11 89.76
CA LYS A 475 17.73 58.46 89.06
C LYS A 475 16.78 57.81 90.05
N ARG A 476 15.75 58.56 90.45
CA ARG A 476 14.74 58.10 91.42
C ARG A 476 13.84 57.00 90.85
N LYS A 477 13.41 56.13 91.76
CA LYS A 477 12.49 55.00 91.50
C LYS A 477 11.04 55.51 91.45
N HIS A 478 10.24 54.98 90.52
CA HIS A 478 8.83 55.34 90.37
C HIS A 478 7.96 54.11 90.14
N HIS A 479 6.92 53.92 90.95
CA HIS A 479 5.99 52.82 90.76
C HIS A 479 4.99 53.08 89.62
N CYS A 480 4.65 52.04 88.87
CA CYS A 480 3.43 52.04 88.07
C CYS A 480 2.23 51.87 89.02
N ARG A 481 1.26 52.79 88.98
CA ARG A 481 0.11 52.77 89.90
C ARG A 481 -0.91 51.69 89.54
N HIS A 482 -0.71 50.99 88.42
CA HIS A 482 -1.53 49.86 88.02
C HIS A 482 -0.91 48.52 88.40
N CYS A 483 0.34 48.24 88.01
CA CYS A 483 0.99 46.95 88.27
C CYS A 483 1.94 46.92 89.48
N GLY A 484 2.13 48.04 90.18
CA GLY A 484 2.93 48.13 91.41
C GLY A 484 4.45 47.94 91.24
N ARG A 485 4.94 47.75 90.00
CA ARG A 485 6.37 47.58 89.70
C ARG A 485 7.12 48.91 89.60
N ILE A 486 8.44 48.89 89.78
CA ILE A 486 9.30 50.09 89.77
C ILE A 486 9.94 50.36 88.39
N PHE A 487 9.96 51.62 87.99
CA PHE A 487 10.44 52.11 86.70
C PHE A 487 11.17 53.47 86.85
N CYS A 488 11.89 53.89 85.82
CA CYS A 488 12.46 55.25 85.74
C CYS A 488 11.39 56.27 85.30
N SER A 489 11.70 57.56 85.44
CA SER A 489 10.80 58.67 85.07
C SER A 489 10.29 58.56 83.64
N ASP A 490 11.17 58.13 82.74
CA ASP A 490 10.93 58.10 81.30
C ASP A 490 10.00 56.95 80.91
N CYS A 491 9.98 55.87 81.71
CA CYS A 491 9.11 54.72 81.50
C CYS A 491 7.77 54.81 82.24
N VAL A 492 7.51 55.91 82.97
CA VAL A 492 6.21 56.19 83.63
C VAL A 492 5.75 57.62 83.33
N THR A 493 5.83 58.00 82.07
CA THR A 493 5.40 59.31 81.57
C THR A 493 3.90 59.40 81.35
N LYS A 494 3.27 58.27 81.03
CA LYS A 494 1.86 58.20 80.65
C LYS A 494 0.94 58.08 81.88
N THR A 495 -0.26 58.62 81.75
CA THR A 495 -1.26 58.70 82.82
C THR A 495 -2.57 58.11 82.33
N VAL A 496 -3.20 57.29 83.16
CA VAL A 496 -4.53 56.70 82.91
C VAL A 496 -5.44 57.01 84.08
N ASN A 497 -6.73 57.19 83.80
CA ASN A 497 -7.73 57.34 84.85
C ASN A 497 -8.04 55.95 85.42
N SER A 498 -7.71 55.73 86.70
CA SER A 498 -7.85 54.42 87.35
C SER A 498 -8.44 54.53 88.75
N GLY A 499 -9.02 53.43 89.23
CA GLY A 499 -9.74 53.33 90.51
C GLY A 499 -11.20 53.82 90.47
N PRO A 500 -11.96 53.64 91.57
CA PRO A 500 -13.41 53.94 91.64
C PRO A 500 -13.77 55.40 91.33
N ASN A 501 -12.83 56.32 91.55
CA ASN A 501 -13.00 57.76 91.40
C ASN A 501 -12.34 58.32 90.12
N SER A 502 -11.93 57.45 89.18
CA SER A 502 -11.36 57.83 87.88
C SER A 502 -10.21 58.85 87.99
N ARG A 503 -9.29 58.64 88.93
CA ARG A 503 -8.20 59.61 89.20
C ARG A 503 -7.02 59.39 88.25
N PRO A 504 -6.39 60.46 87.75
CA PRO A 504 -5.22 60.36 86.89
C PRO A 504 -4.06 59.72 87.65
N SER A 505 -3.62 58.55 87.18
CA SER A 505 -2.58 57.74 87.80
C SER A 505 -1.48 57.43 86.79
N LYS A 506 -0.23 57.67 87.17
CA LYS A 506 0.94 57.38 86.31
C LYS A 506 1.16 55.88 86.18
N VAL A 507 1.27 55.39 84.96
CA VAL A 507 1.44 53.97 84.65
C VAL A 507 2.58 53.76 83.65
N CYS A 508 3.14 52.54 83.62
CA CYS A 508 4.15 52.18 82.64
C CYS A 508 3.53 52.00 81.24
N ASP A 509 4.36 51.99 80.20
CA ASP A 509 3.93 51.88 78.80
C ASP A 509 3.07 50.64 78.51
N ILE A 510 3.41 49.50 79.13
CA ILE A 510 2.67 48.24 78.98
C ILE A 510 1.27 48.40 79.57
N CYS A 511 1.17 48.88 80.82
CA CYS A 511 -0.11 49.10 81.49
C CYS A 511 -0.96 50.17 80.80
N HIS A 512 -0.35 51.22 80.25
CA HIS A 512 -1.07 52.20 79.45
C HIS A 512 -1.71 51.57 78.20
N THR A 513 -0.97 50.72 77.50
CA THR A 513 -1.45 50.04 76.28
C THR A 513 -2.57 49.04 76.58
N ILE A 514 -2.55 48.41 77.75
CA ILE A 514 -3.60 47.48 78.20
C ILE A 514 -4.85 48.24 78.68
N LEU A 515 -4.68 49.35 79.41
CA LEU A 515 -5.79 50.09 80.04
C LEU A 515 -6.50 51.07 79.11
N VAL A 516 -5.84 51.54 78.05
CA VAL A 516 -6.42 52.48 77.08
C VAL A 516 -6.74 51.73 75.78
N ARG A 517 -8.03 51.46 75.54
CA ARG A 517 -8.51 50.69 74.37
C ARG A 517 -8.06 51.27 73.02
N ASP A 518 -7.95 52.59 72.93
CA ASP A 518 -7.61 53.28 71.67
C ASP A 518 -6.10 53.46 71.47
N ALA A 519 -5.26 52.95 72.39
CA ALA A 519 -3.80 53.08 72.30
C ALA A 519 -3.13 51.94 71.50
N LEU A 520 -3.88 50.99 70.94
CA LEU A 520 -3.36 49.89 70.13
C LEU A 520 -3.34 50.28 68.64
N PRO A 521 -2.16 50.32 67.98
CA PRO A 521 -2.10 50.49 66.52
C PRO A 521 -2.25 49.16 65.74
N TYR A 522 -2.59 48.04 66.41
CA TYR A 522 -2.41 46.70 65.84
C TYR A 522 -3.70 45.93 65.47
N PHE A 523 -4.86 46.57 65.52
CA PHE A 523 -6.08 46.02 64.94
C PHE A 523 -6.68 47.06 63.99
N SER A 524 -6.58 46.82 62.68
CA SER A 524 -7.32 47.59 61.68
C SER A 524 -8.82 47.53 62.01
N THR A 525 -9.44 48.68 62.17
CA THR A 525 -10.89 48.83 62.37
C THR A 525 -11.68 48.72 61.05
N GLU A 526 -10.99 48.56 59.93
CA GLU A 526 -11.60 48.42 58.60
C GLU A 526 -11.46 46.99 58.07
N PRO A 527 -12.55 46.41 57.50
CA PRO A 527 -12.50 45.08 56.91
C PRO A 527 -11.58 45.05 55.68
N PRO A 528 -10.78 43.99 55.48
CA PRO A 528 -9.95 43.88 54.28
C PRO A 528 -10.85 43.78 53.05
N SER A 529 -10.64 44.68 52.09
CA SER A 529 -11.31 44.64 50.79
C SER A 529 -10.92 43.35 50.06
N THR A 530 -11.93 42.56 49.70
CA THR A 530 -11.77 41.40 48.83
C THR A 530 -11.23 41.87 47.48
N PRO A 531 -10.12 41.30 46.98
CA PRO A 531 -9.69 41.58 45.62
C PRO A 531 -10.74 41.02 44.66
N SER A 532 -11.16 41.84 43.69
CA SER A 532 -12.08 41.47 42.60
C SER A 532 -11.43 40.54 41.59
#